data_AF-K1UF81-F1
#
_entry.id   AF-K1UF81-F1
#
_cell.length_a   1.000
_cell.length_b   1.000
_cell.length_c   1.000
_cell.angle_alpha   90.00
_cell.angle_beta   90.00
_cell.angle_gamma   90.00
#
_symmetry.space_group_name_H-M   'P 1'
#
loop_
_entity.id
_entity.type
_entity.pdbx_description
1 polymer ?
#
loop_
_entity_poly.entity_id
_entity_poly.type
_entity_poly.pdbx_seq_one_letter_code
_entity_poly.pdbx_strand_id
1 'polypeptide(L)'
;MNDGSMFTGLMKYRNKSFWEEHKAITFDTLTDRHQYEVIAVFKTVVYTNSSDSFKYYEFTDAENAAEFDAYVAKCKELSLYDTGVSAEYGDKLISLSTCEYSRNNGRLVVVAKRVD
;
A
#
# COMPACT_ATOMS: atom_id res chain seq x y z
N MET A 1 4.86 9.41 -13.70
CA MET A 1 5.67 9.86 -14.86
C MET A 1 6.53 11.04 -14.44
N ASN A 2 7.58 11.39 -15.19
CA ASN A 2 8.53 12.46 -14.81
C ASN A 2 7.92 13.88 -14.86
N ASP A 3 6.69 14.00 -15.35
CA ASP A 3 5.86 15.21 -15.43
C ASP A 3 5.02 15.48 -14.17
N GLY A 4 5.07 14.60 -13.16
CA GLY A 4 4.27 14.74 -11.94
C GLY A 4 2.85 14.16 -12.03
N SER A 5 2.45 13.61 -13.18
CA SER A 5 1.11 13.04 -13.37
C SER A 5 0.98 11.61 -12.81
N MET A 6 -0.25 11.06 -12.85
CA MET A 6 -0.57 9.69 -12.43
C MET A 6 -0.20 9.44 -10.97
N PHE A 7 0.48 8.32 -10.68
CA PHE A 7 0.90 7.94 -9.34
C PHE A 7 2.23 8.55 -8.89
N THR A 8 2.72 9.62 -9.53
CA THR A 8 3.87 10.37 -8.98
C THR A 8 3.54 10.95 -7.60
N GLY A 9 2.26 11.29 -7.34
CA GLY A 9 1.78 11.73 -6.02
C GLY A 9 2.03 10.71 -4.91
N LEU A 10 2.03 9.40 -5.21
CA LEU A 10 2.30 8.36 -4.20
C LEU A 10 3.69 8.52 -3.58
N MET A 11 4.66 9.05 -4.32
CA MET A 11 6.03 9.25 -3.84
C MET A 11 6.13 10.22 -2.65
N LYS A 12 5.11 11.07 -2.45
CA LYS A 12 5.03 11.99 -1.31
C LYS A 12 4.74 11.27 0.01
N TYR A 13 4.06 10.12 -0.03
CA TYR A 13 3.81 9.29 1.16
C TYR A 13 5.08 8.71 1.79
N ARG A 14 6.26 8.86 1.17
CA ARG A 14 7.54 8.57 1.85
C ARG A 14 7.78 9.49 3.05
N ASN A 15 7.14 10.66 3.10
CA ASN A 15 7.20 11.60 4.20
C ASN A 15 5.99 11.40 5.13
N LYS A 16 6.24 11.16 6.42
CA LYS A 16 5.19 10.94 7.41
C LYS A 16 4.21 12.10 7.53
N SER A 17 4.68 13.35 7.53
CA SER A 17 3.81 14.53 7.64
C SER A 17 2.85 14.67 6.46
N PHE A 18 3.29 14.27 5.25
CA PHE A 18 2.37 14.21 4.11
C PHE A 18 1.25 13.19 4.34
N TRP A 19 1.56 12.01 4.88
CA TRP A 19 0.51 11.05 5.26
C TRP A 19 -0.41 11.60 6.36
N GLU A 20 0.12 12.29 7.37
CA GLU A 20 -0.69 12.88 8.45
C GLU A 20 -1.75 13.85 7.92
N GLU A 21 -1.42 14.62 6.88
CA GLU A 21 -2.31 15.54 6.18
C GLU A 21 -3.21 14.85 5.13
N HIS A 22 -2.82 13.67 4.65
CA HIS A 22 -3.48 12.94 3.54
C HIS A 22 -3.71 11.47 3.88
N LYS A 23 -4.44 11.18 4.97
CA LYS A 23 -4.67 9.81 5.44
C LYS A 23 -5.62 8.99 4.55
N ALA A 24 -6.54 9.65 3.85
CA ALA A 24 -7.62 9.00 3.12
C ALA A 24 -7.42 9.05 1.60
N ILE A 25 -7.82 7.97 0.94
CA ILE A 25 -7.89 7.81 -0.51
C ILE A 25 -9.35 7.56 -0.87
N THR A 26 -9.90 8.36 -1.78
CA THR A 26 -11.22 8.10 -2.37
C THR A 26 -11.06 7.18 -3.57
N PHE A 27 -11.84 6.11 -3.62
CA PHE A 27 -11.90 5.19 -4.76
C PHE A 27 -13.36 4.96 -5.14
N ASP A 28 -13.71 5.46 -6.33
CA ASP A 28 -15.06 5.40 -6.87
C ASP A 28 -15.11 4.33 -7.98
N THR A 29 -16.13 3.48 -7.93
CA THR A 29 -16.51 2.59 -9.03
C THR A 29 -17.63 3.24 -9.85
N LEU A 30 -18.21 2.51 -10.80
CA LEU A 30 -19.39 3.00 -11.53
C LEU A 30 -20.62 3.19 -10.63
N THR A 31 -20.70 2.45 -9.53
CA THR A 31 -21.88 2.35 -8.66
C THR A 31 -21.65 2.85 -7.25
N ASP A 32 -20.41 2.80 -6.77
CA ASP A 32 -20.08 2.98 -5.37
C ASP A 32 -18.96 4.00 -5.19
N ARG A 33 -18.96 4.65 -4.03
CA ARG A 33 -17.90 5.56 -3.60
C ARG A 33 -17.40 5.11 -2.26
N HIS A 34 -16.11 4.83 -2.18
CA HIS A 34 -15.49 4.30 -0.97
C HIS A 34 -14.35 5.19 -0.51
N GLN A 35 -14.16 5.26 0.80
CA GLN A 35 -12.98 5.86 1.40
C GLN A 35 -12.08 4.78 1.98
N TYR A 36 -10.78 4.93 1.74
CA TYR A 36 -9.76 4.04 2.22
C TYR A 36 -8.73 4.81 3.05
N GLU A 37 -8.49 4.41 4.28
CA GLU A 37 -7.45 4.98 5.13
C GLU A 37 -6.12 4.23 4.94
N VAL A 38 -5.03 4.97 4.72
CA VAL A 38 -3.68 4.42 4.51
C VAL A 38 -3.17 3.77 5.79
N ILE A 39 -2.88 2.47 5.71
CA ILE A 39 -2.40 1.65 6.84
C ILE A 39 -0.91 1.34 6.75
N ALA A 40 -0.32 1.31 5.56
CA ALA A 40 1.10 1.03 5.37
C ALA A 40 1.65 1.68 4.09
N VAL A 41 2.91 2.12 4.15
CA VAL A 41 3.63 2.67 3.00
C VAL A 41 5.04 2.10 3.00
N PHE A 42 5.41 1.33 1.97
CA PHE A 42 6.71 0.65 1.96
C PHE A 42 7.37 0.65 0.59
N LYS A 43 8.69 0.45 0.60
CA LYS A 43 9.48 0.19 -0.61
C LYS A 43 9.77 -1.30 -0.73
N THR A 44 9.69 -1.83 -1.94
CA THR A 44 10.04 -3.22 -2.24
C THR A 44 10.74 -3.30 -3.59
N VAL A 45 11.37 -4.43 -3.88
CA VAL A 45 11.85 -4.78 -5.23
C VAL A 45 11.01 -5.93 -5.76
N VAL A 46 10.60 -5.85 -7.02
CA VAL A 46 9.78 -6.89 -7.67
C VAL A 46 10.58 -7.63 -8.74
N TYR A 47 10.10 -8.81 -9.15
CA TYR A 47 10.73 -9.65 -10.17
C TYR A 47 12.16 -10.09 -9.82
N THR A 48 12.42 -10.32 -8.53
CA THR A 48 13.68 -10.89 -8.03
C THR A 48 13.41 -11.92 -6.93
N ASN A 49 14.33 -12.87 -6.75
CA ASN A 49 14.32 -13.82 -5.63
C ASN A 49 15.14 -13.31 -4.43
N SER A 50 15.36 -11.99 -4.34
CA SER A 50 16.04 -11.40 -3.18
C SER A 50 15.17 -11.50 -1.94
N SER A 51 15.79 -11.63 -0.76
CA SER A 51 15.11 -11.49 0.54
C SER A 51 14.43 -10.12 0.71
N ASP A 52 14.87 -9.12 -0.06
CA ASP A 52 14.28 -7.78 -0.09
C ASP A 52 12.97 -7.73 -0.91
N SER A 53 12.60 -8.81 -1.60
CA SER A 53 11.39 -8.84 -2.41
C SER A 53 10.19 -9.24 -1.57
N PHE A 54 9.19 -8.37 -1.57
CA PHE A 54 7.86 -8.69 -1.07
C PHE A 54 6.88 -8.67 -2.23
N LYS A 55 6.35 -9.84 -2.56
CA LYS A 55 5.42 -10.04 -3.67
C LYS A 55 3.99 -9.69 -3.28
N TYR A 56 3.78 -8.44 -2.87
CA TYR A 56 2.47 -7.92 -2.49
C TYR A 56 1.39 -8.13 -3.58
N TYR A 57 1.80 -8.27 -4.84
CA TYR A 57 0.93 -8.47 -6.00
C TYR A 57 0.43 -9.92 -6.16
N GLU A 58 0.97 -10.88 -5.41
CA GLU A 58 0.45 -12.26 -5.36
C GLU A 58 -0.70 -12.40 -4.34
N PHE A 59 -0.95 -11.36 -3.53
CA PHE A 59 -2.06 -11.33 -2.57
C PHE A 59 -3.25 -10.57 -3.18
N THR A 60 -4.24 -11.31 -3.66
CA THR A 60 -5.49 -10.74 -4.22
C THR A 60 -6.70 -10.97 -3.33
N ASP A 61 -6.85 -12.19 -2.78
CA ASP A 61 -7.87 -12.55 -1.81
C ASP A 61 -7.23 -13.52 -0.81
N ALA A 62 -7.45 -13.29 0.49
CA ALA A 62 -7.00 -14.20 1.52
C ALA A 62 -7.98 -15.38 1.65
N GLU A 63 -7.45 -16.60 1.65
CA GLU A 63 -8.26 -17.81 1.85
C GLU A 63 -8.81 -17.89 3.29
N ASN A 64 -8.09 -17.31 4.25
CA ASN A 64 -8.43 -17.33 5.67
C ASN A 64 -7.82 -16.15 6.44
N ALA A 65 -8.24 -15.99 7.70
CA ALA A 65 -7.78 -14.91 8.57
C ALA A 65 -6.26 -14.92 8.80
N ALA A 66 -5.64 -16.09 8.95
CA ALA A 66 -4.20 -16.16 9.21
C ALA A 66 -3.36 -15.65 8.03
N GLU A 67 -3.79 -15.93 6.80
CA GLU A 67 -3.15 -15.40 5.58
C GLU A 67 -3.31 -13.88 5.49
N PHE A 68 -4.52 -13.36 5.76
CA PHE A 68 -4.79 -11.93 5.77
C PHE A 68 -3.93 -11.20 6.82
N ASP A 69 -3.91 -11.72 8.04
CA ASP A 69 -3.15 -11.14 9.16
C ASP A 69 -1.65 -11.18 8.86
N ALA A 70 -1.15 -12.26 8.24
CA ALA A 70 0.24 -12.36 7.80
C ALA A 70 0.58 -11.30 6.74
N TYR A 71 -0.31 -11.07 5.77
CA TYR A 71 -0.13 -10.02 4.76
C TYR A 71 -0.10 -8.63 5.39
N VAL A 72 -1.08 -8.31 6.25
CA VAL A 72 -1.15 -7.00 6.92
C VAL A 72 0.06 -6.79 7.82
N ALA A 73 0.45 -7.81 8.60
CA ALA A 73 1.64 -7.77 9.43
C ALA A 73 2.90 -7.50 8.59
N LYS A 74 3.05 -8.18 7.44
CA LYS A 74 4.21 -7.96 6.57
C LYS A 74 4.22 -6.56 5.97
N CYS A 75 3.07 -6.04 5.54
CA CYS A 75 2.94 -4.65 5.07
C CYS A 75 3.34 -3.63 6.15
N LYS A 76 2.92 -3.85 7.40
CA LYS A 76 3.27 -2.98 8.53
C LYS A 76 4.74 -3.10 8.93
N GLU A 77 5.30 -4.31 8.92
CA GLU A 77 6.73 -4.56 9.16
C GLU A 77 7.62 -3.79 8.18
N LEU A 78 7.22 -3.75 6.90
CA LEU A 78 7.95 -3.04 5.84
C LEU A 78 7.67 -1.53 5.79
N SER A 79 6.66 -1.05 6.53
CA SER A 79 6.20 0.33 6.46
C SER A 79 7.30 1.30 6.89
N LEU A 80 7.44 2.40 6.15
CA LEU A 80 8.42 3.46 6.41
C LEU A 80 8.18 4.17 7.75
N TYR A 81 6.96 4.10 8.25
CA TYR A 81 6.53 4.63 9.54
C TYR A 81 5.28 3.89 10.03
N ASP A 82 5.06 3.95 11.34
CA ASP A 82 3.82 3.48 11.95
C ASP A 82 2.69 4.49 11.75
N THR A 83 1.59 4.03 11.18
CA THR A 83 0.35 4.79 10.94
C THR A 83 -0.59 4.75 12.15
N GLY A 84 -0.40 3.79 13.07
CA GLY A 84 -1.33 3.52 14.17
C GLY A 84 -2.63 2.84 13.73
N VAL A 85 -2.82 2.57 12.44
CA VAL A 85 -4.03 1.96 11.87
C VAL A 85 -3.70 0.54 11.43
N SER A 86 -4.68 -0.37 11.51
CA SER A 86 -4.56 -1.75 11.06
C SER A 86 -5.82 -2.19 10.31
N ALA A 87 -5.76 -3.39 9.73
CA ALA A 87 -6.88 -4.10 9.15
C ALA A 87 -7.01 -5.50 9.76
N GLU A 88 -8.23 -6.02 9.74
CA GLU A 88 -8.62 -7.33 10.24
C GLU A 88 -9.32 -8.12 9.12
N TYR A 89 -9.33 -9.45 9.24
CA TYR A 89 -9.95 -10.30 8.23
C TYR A 89 -11.42 -9.93 7.98
N GLY A 90 -11.77 -9.71 6.71
CA GLY A 90 -13.07 -9.20 6.28
C GLY A 90 -13.01 -7.76 5.78
N ASP A 91 -12.02 -6.99 6.22
CA ASP A 91 -11.75 -5.66 5.68
C ASP A 91 -11.37 -5.73 4.19
N LYS A 92 -11.72 -4.67 3.45
CA LYS A 92 -11.33 -4.52 2.05
C LYS A 92 -10.11 -3.62 1.94
N LEU A 93 -9.10 -4.10 1.23
CA LEU A 93 -7.85 -3.38 1.03
C LEU A 93 -7.70 -2.96 -0.43
N ILE A 94 -7.04 -1.84 -0.65
CA ILE A 94 -6.47 -1.45 -1.94
C ILE A 94 -4.95 -1.31 -1.82
N SER A 95 -4.23 -1.71 -2.87
CA SER A 95 -2.79 -1.52 -3.00
C SER A 95 -2.49 -0.65 -4.21
N LEU A 96 -1.98 0.56 -3.99
CA LEU A 96 -1.52 1.45 -5.04
C LEU A 96 0.00 1.35 -5.16
N SER A 97 0.50 1.03 -6.35
CA SER A 97 1.93 0.82 -6.58
C SER A 97 2.46 1.69 -7.71
N THR A 98 3.64 2.26 -7.52
CA THR A 98 4.34 3.06 -8.53
C THR A 98 5.82 2.70 -8.59
N CYS A 99 6.46 2.98 -9.73
CA CYS A 99 7.89 2.77 -9.90
C CYS A 99 8.68 3.66 -8.94
N GLU A 100 9.63 3.06 -8.24
CA GLU A 100 10.58 3.76 -7.36
C GLU A 100 11.96 3.56 -7.99
N TYR A 101 12.55 4.65 -8.50
CA TYR A 101 13.74 4.58 -9.37
C TYR A 101 15.07 4.56 -8.60
N SER A 102 15.07 4.49 -7.26
CA SER A 102 16.32 4.37 -6.49
C SER A 102 16.94 2.97 -6.59
N ARG A 103 16.15 1.96 -6.99
CA ARG A 103 16.59 0.59 -7.23
C ARG A 103 16.01 0.08 -8.55
N ASN A 104 16.74 -0.79 -9.25
CA ASN A 104 16.18 -1.55 -10.37
C ASN A 104 14.98 -2.37 -9.89
N ASN A 105 13.86 -2.29 -10.62
CA ASN A 105 12.56 -2.88 -10.24
C ASN A 105 12.04 -2.42 -8.87
N GLY A 106 12.45 -1.24 -8.39
CA GLY A 106 11.91 -0.65 -7.18
C GLY A 106 10.42 -0.30 -7.35
N ARG A 107 9.66 -0.52 -6.28
CA ARG A 107 8.27 -0.10 -6.15
C ARG A 107 8.06 0.61 -4.83
N LEU A 108 7.27 1.66 -4.87
CA LEU A 108 6.63 2.20 -3.68
C LEU A 108 5.20 1.72 -3.68
N VAL A 109 4.77 1.13 -2.58
CA VAL A 109 3.43 0.59 -2.39
C VAL A 109 2.76 1.33 -1.22
N VAL A 110 1.53 1.77 -1.46
CA VAL A 110 0.63 2.33 -0.45
C VAL A 110 -0.54 1.37 -0.30
N VAL A 111 -0.73 0.84 0.90
CA VAL A 111 -1.85 -0.05 1.24
C VAL A 111 -2.83 0.72 2.10
N ALA A 112 -4.11 0.66 1.73
CA ALA A 112 -5.18 1.35 2.43
C ALA A 112 -6.38 0.44 2.68
N LYS A 113 -7.07 0.65 3.80
CA LYS A 113 -8.22 -0.12 4.26
C LYS A 113 -9.50 0.68 4.09
N ARG A 114 -10.56 0.06 3.57
CA ARG A 114 -11.89 0.69 3.47
C ARG A 114 -12.45 1.07 4.85
N VAL A 115 -13.03 2.26 4.99
CA VAL A 115 -13.53 2.80 6.29
C VAL A 115 -14.99 3.26 6.29
N ASP A 116 -15.71 3.04 5.19
CA ASP A 116 -17.16 3.27 5.08
C ASP A 116 -18.01 2.01 5.33
#